data_AF-A0A7S2F6Q0-F1
#
_entry.id   AF-A0A7S2F6Q0-F1
#
_cell.length_a   1.000
_cell.length_b   1.000
_cell.length_c   1.000
_cell.angle_alpha   90.00
_cell.angle_beta   90.00
_cell.angle_gamma   90.00
#
_symmetry.space_group_name_H-M   'P 1'
#
loop_
_entity.id
_entity.type
_entity.pdbx_description
1 polymer ?
#
loop_
_entity_poly.entity_id
_entity_poly.type
_entity_poly.pdbx_seq_one_letter_code
_entity_poly.pdbx_strand_id
1 'polypeptide(L)'
;EECNTMSTDAAVAMFDHAGLLGHTLDQTAVASIVVGLQRAELTAESEAKAEVEVETETEEDEEQEDQAKPSSTGDGDVSHLESGDDLSKPDPTDNSEPFAYQEFIDVLVCVVLYKDPNPFTPFDVRFERLLLNGLLHPLKE
;
A
#
# COMPACT_ATOMS: atom_id res chain seq x y z
N GLU A 1 -13.20 7.34 -19.16
CA GLU A 1 -11.79 7.64 -19.46
C GLU A 1 -11.00 6.39 -19.11
N GLU A 2 -10.11 5.91 -19.98
CA GLU A 2 -9.18 4.84 -19.60
C GLU A 2 -8.18 5.45 -18.61
N CYS A 3 -8.22 5.01 -17.35
CA CYS A 3 -7.18 5.39 -16.40
C CYS A 3 -5.84 4.81 -16.89
N ASN A 4 -4.84 5.68 -17.05
CA ASN A 4 -3.48 5.23 -17.30
C ASN A 4 -2.98 4.51 -16.04
N THR A 5 -2.92 3.18 -16.09
CA THR A 5 -2.38 2.33 -15.03
C THR A 5 -1.04 1.72 -15.44
N MET A 6 -0.27 1.29 -14.45
CA MET A 6 1.02 0.63 -14.60
C MET A 6 1.03 -0.63 -13.74
N SER A 7 1.59 -1.73 -14.25
CA SER A 7 1.84 -2.92 -13.42
C SER A 7 3.12 -2.76 -12.61
N THR A 8 3.21 -3.48 -11.49
CA THR A 8 4.44 -3.52 -10.66
C THR A 8 5.66 -3.95 -11.47
N ASP A 9 5.51 -4.94 -12.35
CA ASP A 9 6.59 -5.38 -13.23
C ASP A 9 7.08 -4.26 -14.17
N ALA A 10 6.16 -3.48 -14.73
CA ALA A 10 6.50 -2.34 -15.57
C ALA A 10 7.24 -1.26 -14.78
N ALA A 11 6.84 -1.03 -13.52
CA ALA A 11 7.53 -0.11 -12.62
C ALA A 11 8.95 -0.59 -12.29
N VAL A 12 9.11 -1.87 -11.93
CA VAL A 12 10.40 -2.49 -11.65
C VAL A 12 11.31 -2.40 -12.87
N ALA A 13 10.82 -2.76 -14.06
CA ALA A 13 11.56 -2.66 -15.30
C ALA A 13 11.99 -1.21 -15.59
N MET A 14 11.09 -0.24 -15.38
CA MET A 14 11.40 1.18 -15.55
C MET A 14 12.52 1.63 -14.60
N PHE A 15 12.46 1.24 -13.32
CA PHE A 15 13.52 1.57 -12.36
C PHE A 15 14.85 0.88 -12.70
N ASP A 16 14.83 -0.34 -13.24
CA ASP A 16 16.02 -1.05 -13.70
C ASP A 16 16.67 -0.33 -14.88
N HIS A 17 15.88 -0.01 -15.90
CA HIS A 17 16.33 0.74 -17.08
C HIS A 17 16.87 2.12 -16.73
N ALA A 18 16.31 2.78 -15.72
CA ALA A 18 16.80 4.06 -15.22
C ALA A 18 18.08 3.95 -14.36
N GLY A 19 18.60 2.74 -14.13
CA GLY A 19 19.74 2.50 -13.24
C GLY A 19 19.44 2.88 -11.79
N LEU A 20 18.16 2.91 -11.41
CA LEU A 20 17.70 3.29 -10.08
C LEU A 20 17.75 2.11 -9.11
N LEU A 21 17.68 0.88 -9.62
CA LEU A 21 17.88 -0.32 -8.82
C LEU A 21 19.34 -0.46 -8.37
N GLY A 22 19.53 -0.99 -7.17
CA GLY A 22 20.85 -1.20 -6.58
C GLY A 22 20.75 -1.93 -5.25
N HIS A 23 21.82 -1.90 -4.45
CA HIS A 23 21.85 -2.64 -3.18
C HIS A 23 20.80 -2.14 -2.17
N THR A 24 20.49 -0.84 -2.17
CA THR A 24 19.48 -0.30 -1.26
C THR A 24 18.08 -0.56 -1.80
N LEU A 25 17.81 -0.17 -3.05
CA LEU A 25 16.51 -0.33 -3.69
C LEU A 25 16.59 -1.48 -4.71
N ASP A 26 16.23 -2.69 -4.29
CA ASP A 26 16.13 -3.84 -5.19
C ASP A 26 14.70 -4.02 -5.72
N GLN A 27 14.51 -4.99 -6.62
CA GLN A 27 13.21 -5.29 -7.23
C GLN A 27 12.15 -5.64 -6.16
N THR A 28 12.56 -6.39 -5.14
CA THR A 28 11.70 -6.78 -4.02
C THR A 28 11.26 -5.57 -3.19
N ALA A 29 12.15 -4.62 -2.95
CA ALA A 29 11.85 -3.38 -2.25
C ALA A 29 10.84 -2.53 -3.04
N VAL A 30 11.00 -2.40 -4.36
CA VAL A 30 10.04 -1.69 -5.22
C VAL A 30 8.66 -2.35 -5.14
N ALA A 31 8.59 -3.66 -5.33
CA ALA A 31 7.30 -4.37 -5.26
C ALA A 31 6.66 -4.25 -3.86
N SER A 32 7.47 -4.30 -2.80
CA SER A 32 6.99 -4.10 -1.42
C SER A 32 6.46 -2.68 -1.17
N ILE A 33 7.07 -1.66 -1.79
CA ILE A 33 6.59 -0.28 -1.73
C ILE A 33 5.23 -0.16 -2.42
N VAL A 34 5.08 -0.71 -3.64
CA VAL A 34 3.82 -0.65 -4.39
C VAL A 34 2.69 -1.34 -3.62
N VAL A 35 2.91 -2.58 -3.19
CA VAL A 35 1.90 -3.33 -2.42
C VAL A 35 1.61 -2.65 -1.07
N GLY A 36 2.62 -2.05 -0.45
CA GLY A 36 2.46 -1.30 0.80
C GLY A 36 1.55 -0.09 0.64
N LEU A 37 1.71 0.66 -0.47
CA LEU A 37 0.87 1.83 -0.78
C LEU A 37 -0.58 1.42 -1.03
N GLN A 38 -0.80 0.42 -1.88
CA GLN A 38 -2.15 -0.09 -2.19
C GLN A 38 -2.90 -0.55 -0.93
N ARG A 39 -2.20 -1.16 0.04
CA ARG A 39 -2.80 -1.56 1.32
C ARG A 39 -3.08 -0.37 2.24
N ALA A 40 -2.21 0.64 2.23
CA ALA A 40 -2.37 1.83 3.04
C ALA A 40 -3.61 2.65 2.59
N GLU A 41 -3.85 2.74 1.29
CA GLU A 41 -5.03 3.41 0.74
C GLU A 41 -6.33 2.73 1.16
N LEU A 42 -6.42 1.39 1.04
CA LEU A 42 -7.59 0.64 1.51
C LEU A 42 -7.87 0.85 3.01
N THR A 43 -6.81 0.99 3.81
CA THR A 43 -6.95 1.25 5.25
C THR A 43 -7.45 2.67 5.49
N ALA A 44 -6.87 3.68 4.82
CA ALA A 44 -7.29 5.07 4.94
C ALA A 44 -8.74 5.31 4.49
N GLU A 45 -9.19 4.63 3.44
CA GLU A 45 -10.59 4.67 3.00
C GLU A 45 -11.53 4.06 4.04
N SER A 46 -11.12 2.97 4.70
CA SER A 46 -11.91 2.34 5.76
C SER A 46 -12.03 3.22 7.01
N GLU A 47 -10.94 3.92 7.39
CA GLU A 47 -10.93 4.86 8.51
C GLU A 47 -11.76 6.12 8.20
N ALA A 48 -11.59 6.70 7.01
CA ALA A 48 -12.38 7.85 6.58
C ALA A 48 -13.88 7.54 6.51
N LYS A 49 -14.26 6.31 6.15
CA LYS A 49 -15.66 5.88 6.15
C LYS A 49 -16.21 5.66 7.55
N ALA A 50 -15.39 5.18 8.49
CA ALA A 50 -15.77 5.01 9.89
C ALA A 50 -15.96 6.36 10.61
N GLU A 51 -15.18 7.38 10.26
CA GLU A 51 -15.32 8.73 10.85
C GLU A 51 -16.58 9.47 10.37
N VAL A 52 -17.06 9.20 9.15
CA VAL A 52 -18.27 9.84 8.59
C VAL A 52 -19.57 9.28 9.19
N GLU A 53 -19.58 8.03 9.68
CA GLU A 53 -20.77 7.44 10.32
C GLU A 53 -20.98 7.91 11.77
N VAL A 54 -20.04 8.62 12.39
CA VAL A 54 -20.12 9.05 13.80
C VAL A 54 -20.72 10.45 13.98
N GLU A 55 -20.81 11.29 12.94
CA GLU A 55 -21.31 12.68 13.07
C GLU A 55 -22.85 12.86 12.93
N THR A 56 -23.65 11.80 12.83
CA THR A 56 -25.13 11.91 12.70
C THR A 56 -25.94 11.26 13.81
N GLU A 57 -25.46 11.25 15.06
CA GLU A 57 -26.32 10.90 16.20
C GLU A 57 -26.16 11.93 17.32
N THR A 58 -27.03 12.95 17.31
CA THR A 58 -27.32 13.72 18.53
C THR A 58 -28.81 14.05 18.60
N GLU A 59 -29.41 13.59 19.71
CA GLU A 59 -30.74 13.89 20.28
C GLU A 59 -31.92 13.17 19.57
N GLU A 60 -32.78 12.37 20.21
CA GLU A 60 -33.45 12.53 21.50
C GLU A 60 -33.83 11.18 22.18
N ASP A 61 -33.71 11.19 23.53
CA ASP A 61 -34.54 10.59 24.60
C ASP A 61 -35.58 9.46 24.31
N GLU A 62 -35.53 8.37 25.09
CA GLU A 62 -36.50 8.04 26.17
C GLU A 62 -36.33 6.59 26.70
N GLU A 63 -36.53 6.45 28.01
CA GLU A 63 -36.48 5.26 28.84
C GLU A 63 -37.56 4.20 28.51
N GLN A 64 -37.25 2.89 28.54
CA GLN A 64 -38.10 1.91 29.24
C GLN A 64 -37.51 0.49 29.41
N GLU A 65 -38.03 -0.12 30.47
CA GLU A 65 -37.74 -1.34 31.21
C GLU A 65 -37.66 -2.70 30.47
N ASP A 66 -36.71 -3.52 30.97
CA ASP A 66 -36.91 -4.88 31.50
C ASP A 66 -37.48 -5.99 30.59
N GLN A 67 -36.63 -6.96 30.21
CA GLN A 67 -36.89 -8.38 30.46
C GLN A 67 -35.73 -9.30 30.07
N ALA A 68 -35.27 -10.06 31.06
CA ALA A 68 -34.37 -11.19 30.93
C ALA A 68 -34.97 -12.36 30.14
N LYS A 69 -34.15 -13.02 29.30
CA LYS A 69 -34.20 -14.49 29.10
C LYS A 69 -32.90 -15.04 28.46
N PRO A 70 -32.32 -16.12 29.03
CA PRO A 70 -31.09 -16.76 28.52
C PRO A 70 -31.38 -18.06 27.74
N SER A 71 -30.65 -18.29 26.65
CA SER A 71 -30.37 -19.58 25.98
C SER A 71 -29.67 -19.26 24.65
N SER A 72 -28.68 -19.94 24.08
CA SER A 72 -28.19 -21.30 24.24
C SER A 72 -26.77 -21.33 23.65
N THR A 73 -25.88 -22.07 24.31
CA THR A 73 -24.54 -22.46 23.90
C THR A 73 -24.51 -23.02 22.47
N GLY A 74 -23.66 -22.44 21.61
CA GLY A 74 -23.30 -22.97 20.30
C GLY A 74 -21.86 -23.48 20.34
N ASP A 75 -21.72 -24.80 20.30
CA ASP A 75 -20.47 -25.56 20.17
C ASP A 75 -19.73 -25.17 18.87
N GLY A 76 -18.56 -24.55 19.00
CA GLY A 76 -17.64 -24.30 17.90
C GLY A 76 -16.68 -25.47 17.76
N ASP A 77 -17.03 -26.43 16.91
CA ASP A 77 -16.15 -27.50 16.44
C ASP A 77 -15.19 -26.92 15.38
N VAL A 78 -13.92 -26.73 15.75
CA VAL A 78 -12.82 -26.37 14.86
C VAL A 78 -11.84 -27.53 14.77
N SER A 79 -12.10 -28.45 13.86
CA SER A 79 -11.08 -29.38 13.34
C SER A 79 -10.16 -28.59 12.38
N HIS A 80 -8.90 -28.32 12.74
CA HIS A 80 -7.74 -29.22 12.80
C HIS A 80 -7.22 -29.69 11.42
N LEU A 81 -6.35 -28.84 10.89
CA LEU A 81 -5.04 -29.10 10.26
C LEU A 81 -4.90 -29.76 8.87
N GLU A 82 -3.79 -29.31 8.26
CA GLU A 82 -2.95 -29.94 7.22
C GLU A 82 -3.34 -29.62 5.77
N SER A 83 -2.42 -29.32 4.85
CA SER A 83 -0.97 -29.26 4.88
C SER A 83 -0.53 -28.56 3.59
N GLY A 84 0.52 -27.74 3.64
CA GLY A 84 1.07 -27.12 2.45
C GLY A 84 2.05 -26.00 2.76
N ASP A 85 3.05 -26.27 3.59
CA ASP A 85 4.30 -25.50 3.62
C ASP A 85 4.99 -25.63 2.26
N ASP A 86 4.54 -24.84 1.29
CA ASP A 86 5.34 -24.44 0.15
C ASP A 86 5.83 -23.03 0.44
N LEU A 87 6.97 -22.93 1.12
CA LEU A 87 7.69 -21.67 1.38
C LEU A 87 8.33 -21.13 0.09
N SER A 88 7.60 -21.16 -1.01
CA SER A 88 7.78 -20.22 -2.10
C SER A 88 7.48 -18.85 -1.49
N LYS A 89 8.52 -18.03 -1.28
CA LYS A 89 8.32 -16.62 -0.94
C LYS A 89 7.26 -16.09 -1.90
N PRO A 90 6.12 -15.54 -1.43
CA PRO A 90 5.13 -15.00 -2.34
C PRO A 90 5.85 -13.99 -3.20
N ASP A 91 5.84 -14.22 -4.51
CA ASP A 91 6.40 -13.26 -5.45
C ASP A 91 5.61 -11.96 -5.22
N PRO A 92 6.24 -10.88 -4.73
CA PRO A 92 5.52 -9.68 -4.34
C PRO A 92 4.81 -9.02 -5.53
N THR A 93 5.11 -9.45 -6.76
CA THR A 93 4.45 -8.99 -7.99
C THR A 93 3.16 -9.76 -8.31
N ASP A 94 3.04 -11.03 -7.88
CA ASP A 94 1.95 -11.96 -8.26
C ASP A 94 0.58 -11.60 -7.64
N ASN A 95 0.56 -10.71 -6.64
CA ASN A 95 -0.67 -10.21 -6.01
C ASN A 95 -0.88 -8.70 -6.18
N SER A 96 -0.06 -8.03 -7.00
CA SER A 96 -0.19 -6.58 -7.19
C SER A 96 -1.15 -6.25 -8.32
N GLU A 97 -2.22 -5.54 -8.01
CA GLU A 97 -3.10 -4.97 -9.03
C GLU A 97 -2.37 -3.83 -9.77
N PRO A 98 -2.70 -3.56 -11.05
CA PRO A 98 -2.18 -2.37 -11.72
C PRO A 98 -2.57 -1.11 -10.95
N PHE A 99 -1.60 -0.23 -10.73
CA PHE A 99 -1.79 1.00 -9.97
C PHE A 99 -1.91 2.21 -10.91
N ALA A 100 -2.66 3.21 -10.49
CA ALA A 100 -2.90 4.45 -11.20
C ALA A 100 -1.67 5.36 -11.25
N TYR A 101 -1.70 6.35 -12.14
CA TYR A 101 -0.63 7.36 -12.23
C TYR A 101 -0.40 8.12 -10.91
N GLN A 102 -1.44 8.34 -10.10
CA GLN A 102 -1.27 9.01 -8.81
C GLN A 102 -0.44 8.14 -7.84
N GLU A 103 -0.80 6.85 -7.71
CA GLU A 103 -0.04 5.87 -6.95
C GLU A 103 1.41 5.77 -7.45
N PHE A 104 1.64 5.91 -8.76
CA PHE A 104 3.00 5.98 -9.30
C PHE A 104 3.82 7.15 -8.73
N ILE A 105 3.22 8.32 -8.56
CA ILE A 105 3.89 9.46 -7.92
C ILE A 105 4.19 9.15 -6.46
N ASP A 106 3.27 8.51 -5.75
CA ASP A 106 3.49 8.10 -4.36
C ASP A 106 4.61 7.05 -4.25
N VAL A 107 4.70 6.12 -5.20
CA VAL A 107 5.83 5.19 -5.32
C VAL A 107 7.14 5.95 -5.48
N LEU A 108 7.21 6.99 -6.33
CA LEU A 108 8.43 7.79 -6.48
C LEU A 108 8.80 8.50 -5.17
N VAL A 109 7.82 9.06 -4.46
CA VAL A 109 8.05 9.68 -3.14
C VAL A 109 8.62 8.66 -2.16
N CYS A 110 7.99 7.49 -2.04
CA CYS A 110 8.46 6.40 -1.18
C CYS A 110 9.88 5.95 -1.57
N VAL A 111 10.18 5.82 -2.86
CA VAL A 111 11.51 5.48 -3.36
C VAL A 111 12.55 6.52 -2.94
N VAL A 112 12.25 7.83 -3.02
CA VAL A 112 13.16 8.88 -2.55
C VAL A 112 13.39 8.77 -1.04
N LEU A 113 12.33 8.62 -0.26
CA LEU A 113 12.42 8.51 1.20
C LEU A 113 13.20 7.26 1.62
N TYR A 114 13.07 6.17 0.86
CA TYR A 114 13.76 4.91 1.11
C TYR A 114 15.24 4.96 0.69
N LYS A 115 15.55 5.51 -0.49
CA LYS A 115 16.90 5.53 -1.07
C LYS A 115 17.81 6.61 -0.49
N ASP A 116 17.26 7.76 -0.11
CA ASP A 116 17.98 8.87 0.53
C ASP A 116 17.22 9.29 1.80
N PRO A 117 17.32 8.53 2.91
CA PRO A 117 16.56 8.79 4.13
C PRO A 117 17.06 10.01 4.93
N ASN A 118 17.96 10.83 4.36
CA ASN A 118 18.56 11.96 5.05
C ASN A 118 17.51 13.06 5.34
N PRO A 119 17.15 13.31 6.62
CA PRO A 119 16.13 14.32 6.95
C PRO A 119 16.67 15.75 6.86
N PHE A 120 17.99 15.94 6.81
CA PHE A 120 18.61 17.26 6.75
C PHE A 120 18.73 17.81 5.33
N THR A 121 18.52 16.97 4.31
CA THR A 121 18.44 17.42 2.92
C THR A 121 16.97 17.66 2.56
N PRO A 122 16.61 18.86 2.08
CA PRO A 122 15.26 19.15 1.62
C PRO A 122 14.75 18.10 0.63
N PHE A 123 13.47 17.71 0.76
CA PHE A 123 12.90 16.62 -0.03
C PHE A 123 12.91 16.93 -1.53
N ASP A 124 12.57 18.16 -1.91
CA ASP A 124 12.62 18.65 -3.29
C ASP A 124 14.00 18.43 -3.94
N VAL A 125 15.08 18.70 -3.21
CA VAL A 125 16.45 18.46 -3.68
C VAL A 125 16.73 16.97 -3.88
N ARG A 126 16.26 16.10 -2.98
CA ARG A 126 16.42 14.64 -3.09
C ARG A 126 15.59 14.08 -4.25
N PHE A 127 14.37 14.57 -4.41
CA PHE A 127 13.44 14.17 -5.47
C PHE A 127 13.91 14.63 -6.84
N GLU A 128 14.35 15.87 -6.99
CA GLU A 128 14.95 16.38 -8.23
C GLU A 128 16.18 15.56 -8.62
N ARG A 129 17.03 15.20 -7.66
CA ARG A 129 18.19 14.33 -7.92
C ARG A 129 17.76 12.95 -8.46
N LEU A 130 16.73 12.33 -7.88
CA LEU A 130 16.19 11.06 -8.37
C LEU A 130 15.70 11.19 -9.82
N LEU A 131 14.94 12.25 -10.12
CA LEU A 131 14.38 12.49 -11.44
C LEU A 131 15.47 12.78 -12.48
N LEU A 132 16.32 13.78 -12.24
CA LEU A 132 17.26 14.28 -13.24
C LEU A 132 18.47 13.36 -13.44
N ASN A 133 18.92 12.67 -12.39
CA ASN A 133 20.12 11.82 -12.44
C ASN A 133 19.78 10.33 -12.49
N GLY A 134 18.51 9.96 -12.34
CA GLY A 134 18.03 8.60 -12.47
C GLY A 134 16.99 8.51 -13.58
N LEU A 135 15.73 8.78 -13.25
CA LEU A 135 14.59 8.45 -14.11
C LEU A 135 14.68 9.07 -15.52
N LEU A 136 15.13 10.32 -15.63
CA LEU A 136 15.25 11.06 -16.89
C LEU A 136 16.68 10.99 -17.47
N HIS A 137 17.61 10.30 -16.81
CA HIS A 137 18.97 10.16 -17.30
C HIS A 137 19.03 9.48 -18.67
N PRO A 138 18.27 8.38 -18.94
CA PRO A 138 18.25 7.74 -20.26
C PRO A 138 17.74 8.62 -21.40
N LEU A 139 17.04 9.72 -21.12
CA LEU A 139 16.51 10.64 -22.14
C LEU A 139 17.52 11.71 -22.57
N LYS A 140 18.68 11.79 -21.90
CA LYS A 140 19.75 12.75 -22.20
C LYS A 140 20.76 12.22 -23.22
N GLU A 141 20.67 10.94 -23.56
CA GLU A 141 21.49 10.26 -24.58
C GLU A 141 20.72 10.10 -25.90
#